data_AF-A0A937MUJ9-F1
#
_entry.id   AF-A0A937MUJ9-F1
#
_cell.length_a   1.000
_cell.length_b   1.000
_cell.length_c   1.000
_cell.angle_alpha   90.00
_cell.angle_beta   90.00
_cell.angle_gamma   90.00
#
_symmetry.space_group_name_H-M   'P 1'
#
loop_
_entity.id
_entity.type
_entity.pdbx_description
1 polymer ?
#
loop_
_entity_poly.entity_id
_entity_poly.type
_entity_poly.pdbx_seq_one_letter_code
_entity_poly.pdbx_strand_id
1 'polypeptide(L)'
;MKSLASITDKDIETIKMALNDSISDMNTELKQELSPEKKNGLVNYKASYSRVFDKLKQSGSIYALTETELDIVASGLIDAIELVEDNLTEDLSDEDKEEFMGYKNDCQKLVDLLSL
;
A
#
# COMPACT_ATOMS: atom_id res chain seq x y z
N MET A 1 -1.31 -11.37 -18.06
CA MET A 1 -2.32 -12.08 -17.25
C MET A 1 -1.73 -12.15 -15.86
N LYS A 2 -2.31 -11.41 -14.91
CA LYS A 2 -1.76 -11.24 -13.55
C LYS A 2 -1.56 -12.63 -12.94
N SER A 3 -0.31 -13.05 -12.72
CA SER A 3 -0.02 -14.39 -12.19
C SER A 3 -0.10 -14.34 -10.66
N LEU A 4 -1.32 -14.32 -10.14
CA LEU A 4 -1.59 -14.28 -8.69
C LEU A 4 -1.18 -15.58 -7.98
N ALA A 5 -0.81 -16.64 -8.72
CA ALA A 5 -0.46 -17.96 -8.20
C ALA A 5 0.81 -17.97 -7.34
N SER A 6 1.67 -16.96 -7.47
CA SER A 6 2.91 -16.83 -6.69
C SER A 6 2.79 -15.94 -5.46
N ILE A 7 1.60 -15.37 -5.19
CA ILE A 7 1.38 -14.53 -4.00
C ILE A 7 1.26 -15.44 -2.77
N THR A 8 2.13 -15.18 -1.79
CA THR A 8 2.23 -15.91 -0.52
C THR A 8 1.52 -15.17 0.61
N ASP A 9 1.35 -15.83 1.77
CA ASP A 9 0.80 -15.17 2.96
C ASP A 9 1.66 -13.98 3.41
N LYS A 10 2.99 -14.06 3.28
CA LYS A 10 3.90 -12.94 3.55
C LYS A 10 3.58 -11.77 2.62
N ASP A 11 3.39 -12.05 1.33
CA ASP A 11 3.05 -11.01 0.36
C ASP A 11 1.70 -10.35 0.71
N ILE A 12 0.71 -11.10 1.21
CA ILE A 12 -0.56 -10.54 1.70
C ILE A 12 -0.36 -9.63 2.92
N GLU A 13 0.55 -9.98 3.84
CA GLU A 13 0.92 -9.08 4.95
C GLU A 13 1.58 -7.81 4.43
N THR A 14 2.52 -7.89 3.48
CA THR A 14 3.14 -6.72 2.83
C THR A 14 2.09 -5.79 2.20
N ILE A 15 1.13 -6.34 1.47
CA ILE A 15 0.03 -5.56 0.88
C ILE A 15 -0.80 -4.87 1.96
N LYS A 16 -1.13 -5.57 3.05
CA LYS A 16 -1.89 -4.98 4.15
C LYS A 16 -1.12 -3.86 4.84
N MET A 17 0.20 -4.01 5.03
CA MET A 17 1.05 -2.96 5.58
C MET A 17 1.01 -1.72 4.68
N ALA A 18 1.27 -1.89 3.37
CA ALA A 18 1.27 -0.78 2.42
C ALA A 18 -0.06 -0.02 2.38
N LEU A 19 -1.19 -0.75 2.31
CA LEU A 19 -2.52 -0.12 2.35
C LEU A 19 -2.77 0.62 3.67
N ASN A 20 -2.30 0.07 4.79
CA ASN A 20 -2.48 0.68 6.10
C ASN A 20 -1.61 1.94 6.26
N ASP A 21 -0.41 1.96 5.70
CA ASP A 21 0.48 3.13 5.67
C ASP A 21 -0.21 4.29 4.92
N SER A 22 -0.71 4.04 3.70
CA SER A 22 -1.46 5.05 2.94
C SER A 22 -2.71 5.53 3.70
N ILE A 23 -3.45 4.63 4.36
CA ILE A 23 -4.61 5.01 5.19
C ILE A 23 -4.19 5.90 6.36
N SER A 24 -3.06 5.62 7.00
CA SER A 24 -2.51 6.42 8.09
C SER A 24 -2.12 7.81 7.62
N ASP A 25 -1.46 7.91 6.47
CA ASP A 25 -1.05 9.18 5.87
C ASP A 25 -2.27 10.04 5.49
N MET A 26 -3.26 9.44 4.82
CA MET A 26 -4.52 10.11 4.51
C MET A 26 -5.25 10.58 5.78
N ASN A 27 -5.24 9.80 6.86
CA ASN A 27 -5.82 10.22 8.14
C ASN A 27 -5.07 11.39 8.78
N THR A 28 -3.76 11.50 8.57
CA THR A 28 -2.95 12.62 9.04
C THR A 28 -3.24 13.86 8.22
N GLU A 29 -3.29 13.75 6.89
CA GLU A 29 -3.63 14.87 6.00
C GLU A 29 -5.06 15.38 6.24
N LEU A 30 -6.04 14.48 6.49
CA LEU A 30 -7.42 14.86 6.80
C LEU A 30 -7.59 15.70 8.08
N LYS A 31 -6.59 15.73 8.97
CA LYS A 31 -6.60 16.59 10.16
C LYS A 31 -6.23 18.04 9.86
N GLN A 32 -5.66 18.31 8.68
CA GLN A 32 -5.27 19.64 8.26
C GLN A 32 -6.47 20.43 7.71
N GLU A 33 -6.30 21.74 7.55
CA GLU A 33 -7.30 22.58 6.88
C GLU A 33 -7.20 22.36 5.36
N LEU A 34 -8.23 21.73 4.79
CA LEU A 34 -8.32 21.39 3.37
C LEU A 34 -9.55 22.03 2.74
N SER A 35 -9.47 22.33 1.44
CA SER A 35 -10.66 22.70 0.68
C SER A 35 -11.68 21.55 0.68
N PRO A 36 -12.99 21.84 0.58
CA PRO A 36 -14.03 20.80 0.55
C PRO A 36 -13.77 19.74 -0.53
N GLU A 37 -13.29 20.14 -1.70
CA GLU A 37 -13.01 19.26 -2.84
C GLU A 37 -11.88 18.29 -2.51
N LYS A 38 -10.76 18.79 -1.99
CA LYS A 38 -9.62 17.96 -1.57
C LYS A 38 -10.02 16.99 -0.46
N LYS A 39 -10.74 17.48 0.54
CA LYS A 39 -11.22 16.66 1.67
C LYS A 39 -12.12 15.53 1.19
N ASN A 40 -13.08 15.82 0.31
CA ASN A 40 -13.98 14.81 -0.23
C ASN A 40 -13.24 13.77 -1.07
N GLY A 41 -12.27 14.20 -1.90
CA GLY A 41 -11.40 13.29 -2.64
C GLY A 41 -10.67 12.33 -1.71
N LEU A 42 -9.98 12.88 -0.70
CA LEU A 42 -9.19 12.10 0.27
C LEU A 42 -10.04 11.12 1.09
N VAL A 43 -11.25 11.52 1.48
CA VAL A 43 -12.21 10.61 2.15
C VAL A 43 -12.59 9.43 1.24
N ASN A 44 -12.84 9.69 -0.05
CA ASN A 44 -13.22 8.65 -1.00
C ASN A 44 -12.05 7.69 -1.32
N TYR A 45 -10.84 8.23 -1.50
CA TYR A 45 -9.63 7.42 -1.68
C TYR A 45 -9.39 6.52 -0.46
N LYS A 46 -9.41 7.10 0.75
CA LYS A 46 -9.25 6.35 1.99
C LYS A 46 -10.29 5.24 2.13
N ALA A 47 -11.56 5.53 1.83
CA ALA A 47 -12.63 4.53 1.91
C ALA A 47 -12.37 3.34 0.97
N SER A 48 -11.81 3.60 -0.21
CA SER A 48 -11.46 2.55 -1.18
C SER A 48 -10.32 1.67 -0.67
N TYR A 49 -9.27 2.26 -0.11
CA TYR A 49 -8.14 1.53 0.48
C TYR A 49 -8.58 0.71 1.70
N SER A 50 -9.37 1.31 2.60
CA SER A 50 -9.90 0.60 3.78
C SER A 50 -10.75 -0.60 3.40
N ARG A 51 -11.57 -0.50 2.34
CA ARG A 51 -12.38 -1.62 1.87
C ARG A 51 -11.52 -2.80 1.40
N VAL A 52 -10.44 -2.52 0.66
CA VAL A 52 -9.52 -3.54 0.16
C VAL A 52 -8.75 -4.17 1.32
N PHE A 53 -8.23 -3.36 2.24
CA PHE A 53 -7.57 -3.82 3.45
C PHE A 53 -8.46 -4.76 4.27
N ASP A 54 -9.72 -4.37 4.52
CA ASP A 54 -10.66 -5.18 5.29
C ASP A 54 -10.99 -6.51 4.60
N LYS A 55 -11.14 -6.51 3.26
CA LYS A 55 -11.32 -7.75 2.49
C LYS A 55 -10.13 -8.69 2.62
N LEU A 56 -8.91 -8.17 2.54
CA LEU A 56 -7.70 -8.96 2.70
C LEU A 56 -7.56 -9.49 4.13
N LYS A 57 -7.93 -8.68 5.14
CA LYS A 57 -7.96 -9.12 6.53
C LYS A 57 -8.96 -10.25 6.79
N GLN A 58 -10.12 -10.21 6.14
CA GLN A 58 -11.17 -11.22 6.32
C GLN A 58 -10.88 -12.51 5.53
N SER A 59 -10.39 -12.39 4.30
CA SER A 59 -10.19 -13.54 3.41
C SER A 59 -8.79 -14.14 3.48
N GLY A 60 -7.78 -13.34 3.84
CA GLY A 60 -6.37 -13.70 3.72
C GLY A 60 -5.89 -13.91 2.28
N SER A 61 -6.68 -13.52 1.27
CA SER A 61 -6.41 -13.93 -0.11
C SER A 61 -6.61 -12.81 -1.13
N ILE A 62 -5.61 -12.65 -2.00
CA ILE A 62 -5.66 -11.72 -3.14
C ILE A 62 -6.78 -12.06 -4.14
N TYR A 63 -7.19 -13.32 -4.22
CA TYR A 63 -8.27 -13.78 -5.11
C TYR A 63 -9.66 -13.31 -4.68
N ALA A 64 -9.80 -12.77 -3.47
CA ALA A 64 -11.05 -12.15 -3.02
C ALA A 64 -11.28 -10.75 -3.63
N LEU A 65 -10.29 -10.20 -4.34
CA LEU A 65 -10.32 -8.86 -4.90
C LEU A 65 -10.78 -8.85 -6.36
N THR A 66 -11.54 -7.83 -6.71
CA THR A 66 -11.86 -7.50 -8.11
C THR A 66 -10.68 -6.86 -8.82
N GLU A 67 -10.69 -6.78 -10.15
CA GLU A 67 -9.62 -6.14 -10.91
C GLU A 67 -9.36 -4.69 -10.47
N THR A 68 -10.41 -3.89 -10.30
CA THR A 68 -10.28 -2.52 -9.76
C THR A 68 -9.70 -2.47 -8.36
N GLU A 69 -9.95 -3.49 -7.53
CA GLU A 69 -9.35 -3.57 -6.19
C GLU A 69 -7.90 -4.02 -6.23
N LEU A 70 -7.50 -4.82 -7.22
CA LEU A 70 -6.09 -5.11 -7.49
C LEU A 70 -5.34 -3.86 -7.95
N ASP A 71 -5.99 -2.96 -8.67
CA ASP A 71 -5.39 -1.68 -9.04
C ASP A 71 -5.18 -0.79 -7.81
N ILE A 72 -6.12 -0.80 -6.85
CA ILE A 72 -5.93 -0.14 -5.54
C ILE A 72 -4.77 -0.76 -4.74
N VAL A 73 -4.62 -2.09 -4.77
CA VAL A 73 -3.45 -2.75 -4.16
C VAL A 73 -2.17 -2.23 -4.81
N ALA A 74 -2.11 -2.17 -6.14
CA ALA A 74 -0.93 -1.67 -6.85
C ALA A 74 -0.63 -0.21 -6.48
N SER A 75 -1.66 0.65 -6.39
CA SER A 75 -1.49 2.04 -5.93
C SER A 75 -0.93 2.11 -4.51
N GLY A 76 -1.49 1.37 -3.55
CA GLY A 76 -0.98 1.38 -2.17
C GLY A 76 0.46 0.87 -2.04
N LEU A 77 0.86 -0.12 -2.85
CA LEU A 77 2.25 -0.58 -2.90
C LEU A 77 3.19 0.48 -3.47
N ILE A 78 2.75 1.24 -4.48
CA ILE A 78 3.52 2.36 -5.05
C ILE A 78 3.64 3.49 -4.01
N ASP A 79 2.55 3.85 -3.34
CA ASP A 79 2.57 4.86 -2.27
C ASP A 79 3.59 4.48 -1.17
N ALA A 80 3.65 3.21 -0.78
CA ALA A 80 4.62 2.72 0.20
C ALA A 80 6.08 2.78 -0.31
N ILE A 81 6.31 2.53 -1.60
CA ILE A 81 7.63 2.68 -2.22
C ILE A 81 8.08 4.15 -2.18
N GLU A 82 7.19 5.07 -2.58
CA GLU A 82 7.45 6.51 -2.55
C GLU A 82 7.72 6.98 -1.11
N LEU A 83 6.93 6.52 -0.14
CA LEU A 83 7.13 6.83 1.27
C LEU A 83 8.51 6.39 1.77
N VAL A 84 8.96 5.18 1.40
CA VAL A 84 10.31 4.72 1.76
C VAL A 84 11.37 5.59 1.08
N GLU A 85 11.22 5.90 -0.21
CA GLU A 85 12.18 6.73 -0.94
C GLU A 85 12.31 8.14 -0.36
N ASP A 86 11.21 8.74 0.06
CA ASP A 86 11.19 10.07 0.68
C ASP A 86 11.84 10.09 2.08
N ASN A 87 11.81 8.96 2.78
CA ASN A 87 12.35 8.83 4.14
C ASN A 87 13.73 8.15 4.20
N LEU A 88 14.28 7.67 3.08
CA LEU A 88 15.60 7.05 3.03
C LEU A 88 16.69 8.13 3.07
N THR A 89 17.10 8.53 4.28
CA THR A 89 18.11 9.56 4.51
C THR A 89 19.43 8.99 5.04
N GLU A 90 20.51 9.78 4.98
CA GLU A 90 21.82 9.35 5.50
C GLU A 90 21.83 9.15 7.02
N ASP A 91 20.88 9.77 7.74
CA ASP A 91 20.78 9.77 9.20
C ASP A 91 20.25 8.44 9.80
N LEU A 92 19.71 7.55 8.98
CA LEU A 92 19.28 6.21 9.40
C LEU A 92 20.48 5.29 9.67
N SER A 93 20.32 4.36 10.63
CA SER A 93 21.32 3.32 10.84
C SER A 93 21.37 2.36 9.64
N ASP A 94 22.49 1.64 9.49
CA ASP A 94 22.62 0.67 8.40
C ASP A 94 21.57 -0.47 8.50
N GLU A 95 21.20 -0.85 9.72
CA GLU A 95 20.15 -1.85 10.00
C GLU A 95 18.77 -1.33 9.56
N ASP A 96 18.41 -0.09 9.94
CA ASP A 96 17.14 0.51 9.53
C ASP A 96 17.05 0.67 8.01
N LYS A 97 18.16 1.10 7.37
CA LYS A 97 18.24 1.22 5.90
C LYS A 97 18.00 -0.12 5.23
N GLU A 98 18.58 -1.20 5.76
CA GLU A 98 18.37 -2.55 5.21
C GLU A 98 16.92 -3.01 5.35
N GLU A 99 16.28 -2.74 6.49
CA GLU A 99 14.86 -3.06 6.69
C GLU A 99 13.94 -2.28 5.74
N PHE A 100 14.13 -0.96 5.62
CA PHE A 100 13.35 -0.12 4.70
C PHE A 100 13.53 -0.56 3.24
N MET A 101 14.77 -0.86 2.84
CA MET A 101 15.05 -1.38 1.49
C MET A 101 14.42 -2.75 1.27
N GLY A 102 14.41 -3.61 2.29
CA GLY A 102 13.72 -4.91 2.25
C GLY A 102 12.21 -4.75 2.00
N TYR A 103 11.56 -3.86 2.75
CA TYR A 103 10.13 -3.56 2.57
C TYR A 103 9.84 -2.99 1.18
N LYS A 104 10.62 -2.01 0.72
CA LYS A 104 10.52 -1.42 -0.62
C LYS A 104 10.65 -2.49 -1.71
N ASN A 105 11.62 -3.40 -1.59
CA ASN A 105 11.84 -4.46 -2.57
C ASN A 105 10.68 -5.46 -2.60
N ASP A 106 10.13 -5.81 -1.43
CA ASP A 106 8.94 -6.67 -1.35
C ASP A 106 7.73 -5.98 -2.01
N CYS A 107 7.53 -4.67 -1.81
CA CYS A 107 6.49 -3.90 -2.48
C CYS A 107 6.68 -3.86 -4.01
N GLN A 108 7.90 -3.58 -4.49
CA GLN A 108 8.20 -3.51 -5.92
C GLN A 108 7.93 -4.84 -6.63
N LYS A 109 8.37 -5.96 -6.03
CA LYS A 109 8.09 -7.31 -6.53
C LYS A 109 6.59 -7.53 -6.71
N LEU A 110 5.77 -7.04 -5.78
CA LEU A 110 4.31 -7.20 -5.84
C LEU A 110 3.66 -6.32 -6.92
N VAL A 111 4.14 -5.08 -7.10
CA VAL A 111 3.72 -4.21 -8.21
C VAL A 111 3.98 -4.89 -9.55
N ASP A 112 5.17 -5.49 -9.71
CA ASP A 112 5.56 -6.18 -10.94
C ASP A 112 4.63 -7.39 -11.24
N LEU A 113 4.24 -8.14 -10.20
CA LEU A 113 3.30 -9.26 -10.32
C LEU A 113 1.88 -8.81 -10.70
N LEU A 114 1.45 -7.64 -10.24
CA LEU A 114 0.12 -7.09 -10.47
C LEU A 114 0.00 -6.32 -11.79
N SER A 115 1.10 -5.89 -12.39
CA SER A 115 1.13 -5.08 -13.63
C SER A 115 1.13 -5.92 -14.92
N LEU A 116 1.22 -7.26 -14.82
CA LEU A 116 1.38 -8.21 -15.94
C LEU A 116 0.10 -8.82 -16.49
#